data_AF-A0A7C3YBN4-F1
#
_entry.id   AF-A0A7C3YBN4-F1
#
_cell.length_a   1.000
_cell.length_b   1.000
_cell.length_c   1.000
_cell.angle_alpha   90.00
_cell.angle_beta   90.00
_cell.angle_gamma   90.00
#
_symmetry.space_group_name_H-M   'P 1'
#
loop_
_entity.id
_entity.type
_entity.pdbx_description
1 polymer ?
#
loop_
_entity_poly.entity_id
_entity_poly.type
_entity_poly.pdbx_seq_one_letter_code
_entity_poly.pdbx_strand_id
1 'polypeptide(L)'
;MEFKLGDKDGSADGFQLVHRHTGVDTANGIVIAEYDYTGEEVFDLTGLKYLPETLALEAMAQAAIQIRLGNDGLANKLFWFVGIESAEFLEPIPRLGQLDLLATVIFEERSGKANCQAIQTGKIMARATISFAMTRAPAAKT
;
A
#
# COMPACT_ATOMS: atom_id res chain seq x y z
N MET A 1 5.54 9.23 26.24
CA MET A 1 5.11 10.07 25.09
C MET A 1 4.08 9.24 24.35
N GLU A 2 2.82 9.64 24.42
CA GLU A 2 1.68 8.91 23.86
C GLU A 2 1.34 9.55 22.51
N PHE A 3 1.48 8.80 21.42
CA PHE A 3 1.11 9.29 20.08
C PHE A 3 -0.40 9.17 19.93
N LYS A 4 -1.10 10.30 19.82
CA LYS A 4 -2.52 10.32 19.43
C LYS A 4 -2.60 10.29 17.91
N LEU A 5 -3.07 9.17 17.36
CA LEU A 5 -3.58 9.11 15.98
C LEU A 5 -4.79 10.05 15.89
N GLY A 6 -4.78 10.92 14.88
CA GLY A 6 -5.75 12.00 14.75
C GLY A 6 -7.12 11.50 14.29
N ASP A 7 -8.14 11.71 15.14
CA ASP A 7 -9.54 11.65 14.75
C ASP A 7 -9.89 12.85 13.87
N LYS A 8 -10.11 12.62 12.57
CA LYS A 8 -11.01 13.45 11.75
C LYS A 8 -11.81 12.56 10.81
N ASP A 9 -13.10 12.47 11.11
CA ASP A 9 -14.19 12.22 10.16
C ASP A 9 -14.05 11.01 9.22
N GLY A 10 -13.95 9.80 9.79
CA GLY A 10 -14.37 8.56 9.12
C GLY A 10 -13.61 8.12 7.86
N SER A 11 -12.63 8.89 7.37
CA SER A 11 -11.63 8.41 6.43
C SER A 11 -10.58 7.63 7.22
N ALA A 12 -10.19 6.45 6.75
CA ALA A 12 -9.06 5.72 7.30
C ALA A 12 -7.86 6.68 7.48
N ASP A 13 -7.59 6.98 8.76
CA ASP A 13 -6.31 6.93 9.46
C ASP A 13 -5.07 7.35 8.66
N GLY A 14 -4.18 8.13 9.27
CA GLY A 14 -2.98 8.73 8.65
C GLY A 14 -1.97 7.80 7.97
N PHE A 15 -2.30 6.51 7.80
CA PHE A 15 -1.54 5.44 7.14
C PHE A 15 -2.24 4.85 5.91
N GLN A 16 -3.32 5.47 5.41
CA GLN A 16 -3.88 5.14 4.09
C GLN A 16 -2.96 5.73 3.00
N LEU A 17 -2.21 4.87 2.30
CA LEU A 17 -1.19 5.28 1.32
C LEU A 17 -1.58 4.96 -0.13
N VAL A 18 -2.85 4.62 -0.37
CA VAL A 18 -3.43 4.48 -1.71
C VAL A 18 -4.60 5.44 -1.81
N HIS A 19 -4.49 6.42 -2.71
CA HIS A 19 -5.46 7.51 -2.85
C HIS A 19 -6.42 7.28 -4.02
N ARG A 20 -5.93 6.71 -5.12
CA ARG A 20 -6.75 6.43 -6.31
C ARG A 20 -6.46 5.07 -6.89
N HIS A 21 -7.50 4.46 -7.46
CA HIS A 21 -7.41 3.22 -8.22
C HIS A 21 -7.61 3.54 -9.69
N THR A 22 -6.66 3.16 -10.53
CA THR A 22 -6.69 3.53 -11.95
C THR A 22 -6.86 2.33 -12.87
N GLY A 23 -6.58 1.12 -12.40
CA GLY A 23 -6.87 -0.10 -13.15
C GLY A 23 -6.82 -1.36 -12.31
N VAL A 24 -7.73 -2.29 -12.59
CA VAL A 24 -7.70 -3.65 -12.04
C VAL A 24 -8.02 -4.63 -13.15
N ASP A 25 -7.13 -5.59 -13.37
CA ASP A 25 -7.36 -6.76 -14.21
C ASP A 25 -7.34 -8.00 -13.31
N THR A 26 -8.53 -8.41 -12.87
CA THR A 26 -8.69 -9.56 -11.97
C THR A 26 -8.33 -10.89 -12.63
N ALA A 27 -8.40 -10.99 -13.96
CA ALA A 27 -8.10 -12.23 -14.68
C ALA A 27 -6.59 -12.50 -14.70
N ASN A 28 -5.79 -11.43 -14.82
CA ASN A 28 -4.33 -11.52 -14.84
C ASN A 28 -3.65 -11.13 -13.52
N GLY A 29 -4.44 -10.77 -12.49
CA GLY A 29 -3.89 -10.44 -11.18
C GLY A 29 -3.29 -9.04 -11.09
N ILE A 30 -3.60 -8.11 -12.00
CA ILE A 30 -2.90 -6.81 -12.10
C ILE A 30 -3.70 -5.72 -11.40
N VAL A 31 -3.01 -4.90 -10.62
CA VAL A 31 -3.53 -3.66 -10.02
C VAL A 31 -2.63 -2.49 -10.37
N ILE A 32 -3.26 -1.37 -10.70
CA ILE A 32 -2.63 -0.07 -10.84
C ILE A 32 -3.35 0.89 -9.90
N ALA A 33 -2.59 1.48 -9.01
CA ALA A 33 -3.07 2.45 -8.04
C ALA A 33 -2.12 3.65 -7.98
N GLU A 34 -2.57 4.73 -7.36
CA GLU A 34 -1.80 5.96 -7.23
C GLU A 34 -1.73 6.38 -5.77
N TYR A 35 -0.56 6.88 -5.39
CA TYR A 35 -0.29 7.53 -4.13
C TYR A 35 0.27 8.92 -4.39
N ASP A 36 -0.43 9.94 -3.92
CA ASP A 36 0.05 11.32 -4.00
C ASP A 36 0.85 11.63 -2.73
N TYR A 37 2.18 11.62 -2.82
CA TYR A 37 3.01 11.93 -1.65
C TYR A 37 3.10 13.45 -1.49
N THR A 38 2.32 14.00 -0.56
CA THR A 38 2.24 15.44 -0.31
C THR A 38 3.27 15.90 0.72
N GLY A 39 3.76 14.99 1.57
CA GLY A 39 4.63 15.32 2.69
C GLY A 39 3.87 15.83 3.92
N GLU A 40 2.53 15.83 3.89
CA GLU A 40 1.66 16.18 5.02
C GLU A 40 1.14 14.94 5.78
N GLU A 41 1.55 13.74 5.36
CA GLU A 41 1.12 12.49 5.98
C GLU A 41 1.60 12.39 7.45
N VAL A 42 0.84 11.69 8.30
CA VAL A 42 1.04 11.64 9.77
C VAL A 42 2.43 11.11 10.19
N PHE A 43 3.13 10.46 9.27
CA PHE A 43 4.48 9.92 9.46
C PHE A 43 5.59 10.86 8.99
N ASP A 44 5.27 12.09 8.59
CA ASP A 44 6.28 13.15 8.45
C ASP A 44 6.76 13.62 9.82
N LEU A 45 7.48 12.73 10.51
CA LEU A 45 8.09 13.01 11.80
C LEU A 45 9.31 13.95 11.66
N THR A 46 9.73 14.36 10.46
CA THR A 46 11.10 14.90 10.27
C THR A 46 11.36 15.85 9.08
N GLY A 47 10.39 16.25 8.25
CA GLY A 47 10.71 17.10 7.09
C GLY A 47 11.61 16.38 6.06
N LEU A 48 11.50 15.05 5.97
CA LEU A 48 12.25 14.20 5.04
C LEU A 48 12.01 14.58 3.59
N LYS A 49 13.04 14.97 2.87
CA LYS A 49 12.92 15.31 1.43
C LYS A 49 12.39 14.18 0.53
N TYR A 50 12.40 12.94 1.04
CA TYR A 50 12.03 11.73 0.31
C TYR A 50 11.07 10.86 1.13
N LEU A 51 10.24 10.08 0.44
CA LEU A 51 9.39 9.07 1.04
C LEU A 51 10.26 7.95 1.65
N PRO A 52 10.06 7.59 2.92
CA PRO A 52 10.74 6.44 3.53
C PRO A 52 10.51 5.16 2.74
N GLU A 53 11.54 4.34 2.61
CA GLU A 53 11.52 3.05 1.91
C GLU A 53 10.42 2.12 2.46
N THR A 54 10.22 2.12 3.77
CA THR A 54 9.18 1.34 4.43
C THR A 54 7.77 1.78 4.06
N LEU A 55 7.54 3.07 3.84
CA LEU A 55 6.24 3.59 3.39
C LEU A 55 6.00 3.29 1.91
N ALA A 56 7.06 3.26 1.08
CA ALA A 56 6.94 2.79 -0.30
C ALA A 56 6.52 1.31 -0.36
N LEU A 57 7.10 0.46 0.50
CA LEU A 57 6.69 -0.95 0.63
C LEU A 57 5.23 -1.07 1.10
N GLU A 58 4.85 -0.30 2.10
CA GLU A 58 3.47 -0.26 2.63
C GLU A 58 2.47 0.14 1.54
N ALA A 59 2.74 1.22 0.80
CA ALA A 59 1.88 1.69 -0.28
C ALA A 59 1.71 0.62 -1.38
N MET A 60 2.81 -0.02 -1.80
CA MET A 60 2.79 -1.12 -2.77
C MET A 60 1.95 -2.31 -2.30
N ALA A 61 2.02 -2.63 -1.01
CA ALA A 61 1.31 -3.75 -0.43
C ALA A 61 -0.19 -3.45 -0.25
N GLN A 62 -0.52 -2.21 0.15
CA GLN A 62 -1.90 -1.71 0.14
C GLN A 62 -2.47 -1.76 -1.29
N ALA A 63 -1.71 -1.35 -2.31
CA ALA A 63 -2.13 -1.45 -3.71
C ALA A 63 -2.42 -2.90 -4.12
N ALA A 64 -1.55 -3.85 -3.77
CA ALA A 64 -1.71 -5.26 -4.12
C ALA A 64 -3.03 -5.87 -3.59
N ILE A 65 -3.43 -5.55 -2.36
CA ILE A 65 -4.65 -6.10 -1.77
C ILE A 65 -5.93 -5.49 -2.37
N GLN A 66 -5.82 -4.38 -3.11
CA GLN A 66 -6.98 -3.74 -3.74
C GLN A 66 -7.65 -4.62 -4.81
N ILE A 67 -6.95 -5.59 -5.40
CA ILE A 67 -7.54 -6.52 -6.39
C ILE A 67 -8.75 -7.29 -5.85
N ARG A 68 -8.83 -7.38 -4.51
CA ARG A 68 -9.90 -8.09 -3.83
C ARG A 68 -11.06 -7.17 -3.44
N LEU A 69 -10.91 -5.84 -3.45
CA LEU A 69 -11.90 -4.88 -2.89
C LEU A 69 -13.27 -4.81 -3.57
N GLY A 70 -13.47 -5.51 -4.70
CA GLY A 70 -14.80 -5.70 -5.29
C GLY A 70 -15.54 -6.96 -4.81
N ASN A 71 -14.95 -7.76 -3.91
CA ASN A 71 -15.58 -8.99 -3.41
C ASN A 71 -16.31 -8.73 -2.08
N ASP A 72 -17.63 -8.95 -2.07
CA ASP A 72 -18.53 -8.78 -0.92
C ASP A 72 -18.09 -9.56 0.35
N GLY A 73 -17.16 -10.51 0.23
CA GLY A 73 -16.63 -11.33 1.34
C GLY A 73 -15.56 -10.67 2.23
N LEU A 74 -15.19 -9.41 1.99
CA LEU A 74 -14.03 -8.76 2.64
C LEU A 74 -14.35 -7.74 3.71
N ALA A 75 -15.62 -7.37 3.91
CA ALA A 75 -16.04 -6.33 4.85
C ALA A 75 -15.60 -6.53 6.32
N ASN A 76 -15.06 -7.70 6.67
CA ASN A 76 -14.51 -8.02 7.99
C ASN A 76 -13.16 -8.74 7.89
N LYS A 77 -12.37 -8.44 6.86
CA LYS A 77 -11.06 -9.05 6.62
C LYS A 77 -9.97 -8.02 6.76
N LEU A 78 -8.83 -8.46 7.28
CA LEU A 78 -7.61 -7.68 7.35
C LEU A 78 -6.51 -8.46 6.63
N PHE A 79 -5.70 -7.76 5.85
CA PHE A 79 -4.53 -8.32 5.21
C PHE A 79 -3.29 -7.94 6.01
N TRP A 80 -2.52 -8.94 6.43
CA TRP A 80 -1.25 -8.75 7.09
C TRP A 80 -0.12 -8.95 6.10
N PHE A 81 0.88 -8.09 6.15
CA PHE A 81 2.13 -8.32 5.43
C PHE A 81 2.97 -9.29 6.25
N VAL A 82 3.29 -10.43 5.67
CA VAL A 82 3.95 -11.54 6.37
C VAL A 82 5.38 -11.75 5.90
N GLY A 83 5.77 -11.18 4.76
CA GLY A 83 7.12 -11.29 4.24
C GLY A 83 7.39 -10.33 3.09
N ILE A 84 8.66 -9.94 2.97
CA ILE A 84 9.19 -9.13 1.89
C ILE A 84 10.41 -9.85 1.33
N GLU A 85 10.43 -10.08 0.03
CA GLU A 85 11.50 -10.74 -0.72
C GLU A 85 12.00 -9.77 -1.81
N SER A 86 13.30 -9.82 -2.11
CA SER A 86 13.92 -9.07 -3.21
C SER A 86 13.55 -7.57 -3.28
N ALA A 87 13.48 -6.91 -2.11
CA ALA A 87 13.26 -5.47 -2.07
C ALA A 87 14.48 -4.72 -2.59
N GLU A 88 14.27 -3.87 -3.58
CA GLU A 88 15.29 -3.00 -4.17
C GLU A 88 14.76 -1.57 -4.24
N PHE A 89 15.52 -0.63 -3.68
CA PHE A 89 15.25 0.82 -3.74
C PHE A 89 16.28 1.43 -4.69
N LEU A 90 15.84 1.67 -5.92
CA LEU A 90 16.70 2.07 -7.03
C LEU A 90 17.01 3.57 -6.97
N GLU A 91 16.05 4.37 -6.52
CA GLU A 91 16.17 5.82 -6.41
C GLU A 91 15.33 6.35 -5.24
N PRO A 92 15.76 7.45 -4.59
CA PRO A 92 14.92 8.17 -3.63
C PRO A 92 13.64 8.69 -4.29
N ILE A 93 12.50 8.52 -3.64
CA ILE A 93 11.19 9.01 -4.10
C ILE A 93 10.97 10.42 -3.52
N PRO A 94 11.03 11.51 -4.31
CA PRO A 94 10.90 12.87 -3.80
C PRO A 94 9.49 13.19 -3.30
N ARG A 95 9.41 14.15 -2.39
CA ARG A 95 8.17 14.82 -1.99
C ARG A 95 7.44 15.47 -3.17
N LEU A 96 6.13 15.63 -3.01
CA LEU A 96 5.23 16.36 -3.91
C LEU A 96 5.08 15.73 -5.29
N GLY A 97 5.16 14.40 -5.36
CA GLY A 97 5.01 13.65 -6.59
C GLY A 97 3.96 12.56 -6.47
N GLN A 98 3.34 12.25 -7.61
CA GLN A 98 2.51 11.07 -7.76
C GLN A 98 3.42 9.85 -7.91
N LEU A 99 3.08 8.78 -7.19
CA LEU A 99 3.70 7.47 -7.28
C LEU A 99 2.68 6.50 -7.87
N ASP A 100 2.99 5.93 -9.03
CA ASP A 100 2.21 4.87 -9.64
C ASP A 100 2.63 3.54 -9.01
N LEU A 101 1.66 2.81 -8.48
CA LEU A 101 1.84 1.54 -7.79
C LEU A 101 1.30 0.43 -8.68
N LEU A 102 2.21 -0.36 -9.24
CA LEU A 102 1.89 -1.53 -10.05
C LEU A 102 2.09 -2.79 -9.22
N ALA A 103 1.07 -3.63 -9.14
CA ALA A 103 1.16 -4.93 -8.46
C ALA A 103 0.61 -6.04 -9.35
N THR A 104 1.39 -7.11 -9.52
CA THR A 104 0.91 -8.37 -10.11
C THR A 104 0.80 -9.41 -9.00
N VAL A 105 -0.42 -9.87 -8.76
CA VAL A 105 -0.80 -10.60 -7.56
C VAL A 105 -1.23 -12.02 -7.87
N ILE A 106 -0.65 -12.97 -7.13
CA ILE A 106 -1.03 -14.37 -7.14
C ILE A 106 -1.66 -14.66 -5.78
N PHE A 107 -2.93 -15.04 -5.78
CA PHE A 107 -3.68 -15.42 -4.59
C PHE A 107 -3.87 -16.92 -4.51
N GLU A 108 -3.68 -17.47 -3.31
CA GLU A 108 -3.99 -18.84 -2.95
C GLU A 108 -4.85 -18.82 -1.68
N GLU A 109 -6.16 -19.01 -1.86
CA GLU A 109 -7.17 -18.97 -0.79
C GLU A 109 -7.10 -17.73 0.13
N ARG A 110 -6.37 -17.84 1.24
CA ARG A 110 -6.25 -16.84 2.31
C ARG A 110 -4.86 -16.20 2.37
N SER A 111 -3.99 -16.49 1.42
CA SER A 111 -2.67 -15.87 1.31
C SER A 111 -2.37 -15.51 -0.13
N GLY A 112 -1.30 -14.76 -0.33
CA GLY A 112 -0.81 -14.50 -1.67
C GLY A 112 0.53 -13.82 -1.67
N LYS A 113 1.06 -13.67 -2.87
CA LYS A 113 2.28 -12.92 -3.16
C LYS A 113 1.99 -11.91 -4.26
N ALA A 114 2.58 -10.73 -4.14
CA ALA A 114 2.52 -9.69 -5.15
C ALA A 114 3.93 -9.28 -5.57
N ASN A 115 4.16 -9.22 -6.88
CA ASN A 115 5.34 -8.54 -7.42
C ASN A 115 4.95 -7.09 -7.65
N CYS A 116 5.56 -6.19 -6.87
CA CYS A 116 5.19 -4.79 -6.84
C CYS A 116 6.31 -3.90 -7.40
N GLN A 117 5.90 -2.80 -8.01
CA GLN A 117 6.76 -1.72 -8.47
C GLN A 117 6.15 -0.38 -8.07
N ALA A 118 7.00 0.51 -7.57
CA ALA A 118 6.70 1.90 -7.34
C ALA A 118 7.38 2.72 -8.44
N ILE A 119 6.59 3.42 -9.24
CA ILE A 119 7.03 4.11 -10.45
C ILE A 119 6.73 5.59 -10.29
N GLN A 120 7.69 6.45 -10.63
CA GLN A 120 7.48 7.89 -10.66
C GLN A 120 8.04 8.45 -11.94
N THR A 121 7.25 9.24 -12.65
CA THR A 121 7.63 9.82 -13.96
C THR A 121 8.13 8.76 -14.96
N GLY A 122 7.54 7.56 -14.93
CA GLY A 122 7.91 6.43 -15.79
C GLY A 122 9.18 5.67 -15.39
N LYS A 123 9.86 6.04 -14.28
CA LYS A 123 11.03 5.33 -13.77
C LYS A 123 10.64 4.46 -12.57
N ILE A 124 11.11 3.21 -12.55
CA ILE A 124 10.97 2.34 -11.38
C ILE A 124 11.87 2.88 -10.27
N MET A 125 11.27 3.29 -9.17
CA MET A 125 11.94 3.84 -7.99
C MET A 125 12.20 2.75 -6.95
N ALA A 126 11.25 1.85 -6.77
CA ALA A 126 11.39 0.68 -5.90
C ALA A 126 10.66 -0.53 -6.48
N ARG A 127 11.11 -1.73 -6.12
CA ARG A 127 10.42 -3.00 -6.42
C ARG A 127 10.58 -3.98 -5.27
N ALA A 128 9.59 -4.84 -5.07
CA ALA A 128 9.64 -5.91 -4.08
C ALA A 128 8.65 -7.02 -4.41
N THR A 129 8.90 -8.21 -3.88
CA THR A 129 7.89 -9.27 -3.80
C THR A 129 7.33 -9.29 -2.38
N ILE A 130 6.02 -9.06 -2.23
CA ILE A 130 5.35 -8.90 -0.94
C ILE A 130 4.40 -10.07 -0.71
N SER A 131 4.57 -10.76 0.41
CA SER A 131 3.67 -11.83 0.85
C SER A 131 2.66 -11.30 1.85
N PHE A 132 1.40 -11.69 1.70
CA PHE A 132 0.32 -11.28 2.59
C PHE A 132 -0.57 -12.45 3.00
N ALA A 133 -1.22 -12.31 4.15
CA ALA A 133 -2.20 -13.26 4.68
C ALA A 133 -3.49 -12.54 5.10
N MET A 134 -4.63 -13.10 4.72
CA MET A 134 -5.96 -12.61 5.04
C MET A 134 -6.46 -13.26 6.33
N THR A 135 -6.83 -12.42 7.28
CA THR A 135 -7.41 -12.82 8.57
C THR A 135 -8.76 -12.14 8.80
N ARG A 136 -9.44 -12.46 9.89
CA ARG A 136 -10.61 -11.68 10.32
C ARG A 136 -10.11 -10.38 10.96
N ALA A 137 -10.74 -9.27 10.60
CA ALA A 137 -10.55 -8.02 11.32
C ALA A 137 -11.01 -8.18 12.78
N PRO A 138 -10.35 -7.54 13.76
CA PRO A 138 -10.84 -7.49 15.13
C PRO A 138 -12.25 -6.87 15.15
N ALA A 139 -13.12 -7.34 16.05
CA ALA A 139 -14.40 -6.68 16.28
C ALA A 139 -14.14 -5.22 16.71
N ALA A 140 -14.88 -4.27 16.14
CA ALA A 140 -14.82 -2.88 16.58
C ALA A 140 -15.10 -2.84 18.10
N LYS A 141 -14.21 -2.19 18.86
CA LYS A 141 -14.44 -1.96 20.28
C LYS A 141 -15.56 -0.92 20.38
N THR A 142 -16.73 -1.34 20.86
CA THR A 142 -17.85 -0.46 21.26
C THR A 142 -17.50 0.35 22.49
#